data_AF-M2XYF9-F1
#
_entry.id   AF-M2XYF9-F1
#
_cell.length_a   1.000
_cell.length_b   1.000
_cell.length_c   1.000
_cell.angle_alpha   90.00
_cell.angle_beta   90.00
_cell.angle_gamma   90.00
#
_symmetry.space_group_name_H-M   'P 1'
#
loop_
_entity.id
_entity.type
_entity.pdbx_description
1 polymer ?
#
loop_
_entity_poly.entity_id
_entity_poly.type
_entity_poly.pdbx_seq_one_letter_code
_entity_poly.pdbx_strand_id
1 'polypeptide(L)'
;MTISSREQEEKKAKVLIDRNVVPTNFEKWSKPGHFSRSLAKGPKTTTWIWNLHADAHDFDSHTNSLEEISRKIFSAHFGQLAVIFIWLSGMYFHGAKFSNYVAWLNNPINIKPSAQVVWPIIGQEILNADVGGGFQGIQITSGLFQLWRASGITNEMQLYVTAIGGLFMASLMLFAGWFHYHKAAPKLEWFQNVESMLNHHLAGLLGLGSLGWTGHLIHVSLPIQ
;
A
#
# COMPACT_ATOMS: atom_id res chain seq x y z
N MET A 1 10.98 -42.75 -10.16
CA MET A 1 9.98 -42.99 -9.09
C MET A 1 8.71 -42.30 -9.52
N THR A 2 7.72 -43.05 -9.99
CA THR A 2 6.43 -42.51 -10.45
C THR A 2 5.53 -42.39 -9.22
N ILE A 3 5.28 -41.15 -8.78
CA ILE A 3 4.46 -40.85 -7.60
C ILE A 3 3.00 -41.18 -7.95
N SER A 4 2.29 -41.83 -7.02
CA SER A 4 0.90 -42.26 -7.20
C SER A 4 -0.05 -41.06 -7.40
N SER A 5 -1.11 -41.21 -8.18
CA SER A 5 -2.12 -40.16 -8.42
C SER A 5 -2.76 -39.64 -7.13
N ARG A 6 -2.86 -40.50 -6.09
CA ARG A 6 -3.35 -40.13 -4.76
C ARG A 6 -2.38 -39.24 -3.97
N GLU A 7 -1.07 -39.50 -4.07
CA GLU A 7 -0.03 -38.65 -3.45
C GLU A 7 0.09 -37.30 -4.18
N GLN A 8 -0.20 -37.25 -5.48
CA GLN A 8 -0.32 -35.99 -6.22
C GLN A 8 -1.55 -35.17 -5.81
N GLU A 9 -2.66 -35.81 -5.44
CA GLU A 9 -3.86 -35.13 -4.94
C GLU A 9 -3.69 -34.59 -3.51
N GLU A 10 -2.94 -35.28 -2.65
CA GLU A 10 -2.60 -34.79 -1.31
C GLU A 10 -1.59 -33.63 -1.33
N LYS A 11 -0.72 -33.56 -2.34
CA LYS A 11 0.25 -32.46 -2.54
C LYS A 11 -0.33 -31.21 -3.18
N LYS A 12 -1.58 -31.22 -3.66
CA LYS A 12 -2.21 -30.00 -4.19
C LYS A 12 -2.52 -29.04 -3.05
N ALA A 13 -1.98 -27.82 -3.11
CA ALA A 13 -2.29 -26.75 -2.18
C ALA A 13 -3.81 -26.54 -2.11
N LYS A 14 -4.40 -26.70 -0.91
CA LYS A 14 -5.84 -26.50 -0.67
C LYS A 14 -6.08 -25.14 -0.03
N VAL A 15 -7.08 -24.42 -0.52
CA VAL A 15 -7.54 -23.17 0.11
C VAL A 15 -8.59 -23.54 1.15
N LEU A 16 -8.25 -23.36 2.42
CA LEU A 16 -9.15 -23.58 3.54
C LEU A 16 -9.47 -22.24 4.20
N ILE A 17 -10.76 -21.92 4.31
CA ILE A 17 -11.25 -20.66 4.89
C ILE A 17 -12.38 -20.92 5.87
N ASP A 18 -12.47 -20.08 6.90
CA ASP A 18 -13.63 -19.97 7.75
C ASP A 18 -14.47 -18.76 7.33
N ARG A 19 -15.79 -18.94 7.33
CA ARG A 19 -16.74 -17.90 6.89
C ARG A 19 -17.31 -17.11 8.07
N ASN A 20 -17.38 -15.80 7.93
CA ASN A 20 -17.99 -14.88 8.91
C ASN A 20 -17.42 -15.06 10.34
N VAL A 21 -16.08 -15.14 10.47
CA VAL A 21 -15.41 -15.47 11.75
C VAL A 21 -15.61 -14.38 12.80
N VAL A 22 -15.48 -13.11 12.41
CA VAL A 22 -15.60 -11.97 13.32
C VAL A 22 -16.72 -11.06 12.80
N PRO A 23 -17.77 -10.79 13.61
CA PRO A 23 -18.84 -9.89 13.18
C PRO A 23 -18.30 -8.48 12.97
N THR A 24 -18.76 -7.81 11.91
CA THR A 24 -18.43 -6.42 11.63
C THR A 24 -19.40 -5.51 12.38
N ASN A 25 -18.93 -4.88 13.45
CA ASN A 25 -19.69 -3.89 14.23
C ASN A 25 -18.74 -2.87 14.88
N PHE A 26 -19.31 -1.76 15.37
CA PHE A 26 -18.56 -0.69 16.04
C PHE A 26 -18.45 -0.87 17.56
N GLU A 27 -18.96 -1.96 18.14
CA GLU A 27 -19.01 -2.13 19.60
C GLU A 27 -17.59 -2.11 20.20
N LYS A 28 -16.66 -2.83 19.57
CA LYS A 28 -15.27 -2.90 20.01
C LYS A 28 -14.55 -1.55 19.94
N TRP A 29 -14.92 -0.66 19.02
CA TRP A 29 -14.29 0.66 18.87
C TRP A 29 -14.59 1.56 20.07
N SER A 30 -15.76 1.38 20.71
CA SER A 30 -16.12 2.09 21.94
C SER A 30 -15.36 1.62 23.20
N LYS A 31 -14.56 0.55 23.09
CA LYS A 31 -13.84 -0.09 24.19
C LYS A 31 -12.33 -0.12 23.87
N PRO A 32 -11.60 1.01 23.96
CA PRO A 32 -10.18 1.01 23.64
C PRO A 32 -9.41 0.04 24.57
N GLY A 33 -8.50 -0.73 23.99
CA GLY A 33 -7.77 -1.77 24.71
C GLY A 33 -8.53 -3.10 24.83
N HIS A 34 -9.65 -3.29 24.11
CA HIS A 34 -10.41 -4.55 24.11
C HIS A 34 -9.57 -5.80 23.80
N PHE A 35 -8.43 -5.62 23.13
CA PHE A 35 -7.54 -6.69 22.70
C PHE A 35 -6.68 -7.22 23.86
N SER A 36 -6.57 -6.48 24.96
CA SER A 36 -5.82 -6.86 26.14
C SER A 36 -6.73 -6.91 27.37
N ARG A 37 -6.73 -8.03 28.09
CA ARG A 37 -7.55 -8.20 29.30
C ARG A 37 -7.16 -7.24 30.42
N SER A 38 -5.91 -6.78 30.46
CA SER A 38 -5.45 -5.80 31.45
C SER A 38 -5.96 -4.40 31.11
N LEU A 39 -5.89 -4.01 29.82
CA LEU A 39 -6.32 -2.70 29.36
C LEU A 39 -7.84 -2.55 29.27
N ALA A 40 -8.57 -3.62 28.95
CA ALA A 40 -10.04 -3.59 28.83
C ALA A 40 -10.77 -3.19 30.12
N LYS A 41 -10.08 -3.19 31.28
CA LYS A 41 -10.63 -2.71 32.57
C LYS A 41 -10.70 -1.19 32.69
N GLY A 42 -10.14 -0.46 31.73
CA GLY A 42 -10.17 1.01 31.65
C GLY A 42 -8.96 1.70 32.30
N PRO A 43 -8.80 3.01 32.02
CA PRO A 43 -7.65 3.80 32.45
C PRO A 43 -7.69 4.16 33.93
N LYS A 44 -6.88 3.49 34.75
CA LYS A 44 -6.64 3.88 36.17
C LYS A 44 -5.49 4.85 36.34
N THR A 45 -4.52 4.84 35.43
CA THR A 45 -3.35 5.73 35.40
C THR A 45 -3.08 6.17 33.97
N THR A 46 -2.33 7.25 33.79
CA THR A 46 -1.93 7.73 32.45
C THR A 46 -1.04 6.74 31.70
N THR A 47 -0.32 5.85 32.41
CA THR A 47 0.41 4.71 31.84
C THR A 47 -0.48 3.84 30.95
N TRP A 48 -1.77 3.71 31.28
CA TRP A 48 -2.71 2.96 30.47
C TRP A 48 -2.78 3.47 29.02
N ILE A 49 -2.71 4.79 28.81
CA ILE A 49 -2.75 5.39 27.47
C ILE A 49 -1.52 4.97 26.68
N TRP A 50 -0.34 4.96 27.30
CA TRP A 50 0.90 4.55 26.64
C TRP A 50 0.88 3.07 26.27
N ASN A 51 0.47 2.21 27.21
CA ASN A 51 0.36 0.77 26.96
C ASN A 51 -0.68 0.45 25.87
N LEU A 52 -1.78 1.21 25.81
CA LEU A 52 -2.76 1.07 24.72
C LEU A 52 -2.14 1.20 23.33
N HIS A 53 -1.21 2.15 23.14
CA HIS A 53 -0.55 2.34 21.85
C HIS A 53 0.59 1.36 21.63
N ALA A 54 1.40 1.09 22.67
CA ALA A 54 2.52 0.17 22.60
C ALA A 54 2.08 -1.26 22.25
N ASP A 55 0.96 -1.71 22.83
CA ASP A 55 0.49 -3.08 22.69
C ASP A 55 -0.45 -3.25 21.49
N ALA A 56 -0.81 -2.19 20.76
CA ALA A 56 -1.84 -2.24 19.72
C ALA A 56 -1.55 -3.22 18.57
N HIS A 57 -0.27 -3.35 18.19
CA HIS A 57 0.18 -4.26 17.13
C HIS A 57 0.99 -5.45 17.67
N ASP A 58 1.11 -5.61 18.99
CA ASP A 58 1.70 -6.78 19.61
C ASP A 58 0.68 -7.94 19.64
N PHE A 59 0.43 -8.54 18.46
CA PHE A 59 -0.63 -9.53 18.29
C PHE A 59 -0.43 -10.80 19.12
N ASP A 60 0.81 -11.16 19.42
CA ASP A 60 1.15 -12.32 20.26
C ASP A 60 0.71 -12.11 21.71
N SER A 61 0.72 -10.87 22.20
CA SER A 61 0.22 -10.53 23.54
C SER A 61 -1.32 -10.60 23.65
N HIS A 62 -2.05 -10.55 22.53
CA HIS A 62 -3.51 -10.51 22.52
C HIS A 62 -4.15 -11.89 22.66
N THR A 63 -3.52 -12.91 22.09
CA THR A 63 -4.09 -14.25 21.92
C THR A 63 -2.98 -15.29 21.74
N ASN A 64 -3.19 -16.51 22.25
CA ASN A 64 -2.24 -17.62 22.06
C ASN A 64 -2.50 -18.40 20.75
N SER A 65 -3.51 -18.00 19.97
CA SER A 65 -3.87 -18.69 18.73
C SER A 65 -3.02 -18.18 17.56
N LEU A 66 -2.08 -19.00 17.09
CA LEU A 66 -1.25 -18.67 15.93
C LEU A 66 -2.08 -18.42 14.66
N GLU A 67 -3.22 -19.10 14.52
CA GLU A 67 -4.14 -18.87 13.41
C GLU A 67 -4.76 -17.47 13.46
N GLU A 68 -5.21 -17.03 14.64
CA GLU A 68 -5.77 -15.68 14.80
C GLU A 68 -4.70 -14.61 14.55
N ILE A 69 -3.49 -14.81 15.06
CA ILE A 69 -2.34 -13.93 14.81
C ILE A 69 -2.06 -13.85 13.31
N SER A 70 -2.00 -14.98 12.62
CA SER A 70 -1.73 -15.05 11.17
C SER A 70 -2.79 -14.30 10.37
N ARG A 71 -4.07 -14.42 10.75
CA ARG A 71 -5.19 -13.67 10.16
C ARG A 71 -5.06 -12.16 10.39
N LYS A 72 -4.68 -11.73 11.60
CA LYS A 72 -4.43 -10.31 11.92
C LYS A 72 -3.29 -9.74 11.08
N ILE A 73 -2.16 -10.45 11.00
CA ILE A 73 -1.00 -10.06 10.20
C ILE A 73 -1.39 -9.92 8.72
N PHE A 74 -2.08 -10.92 8.17
CA PHE A 74 -2.49 -10.90 6.76
C PHE A 74 -3.41 -9.71 6.43
N SER A 75 -4.39 -9.43 7.29
CA SER A 75 -5.24 -8.25 7.13
C SER A 75 -4.48 -6.93 7.29
N ALA A 76 -3.53 -6.87 8.23
CA ALA A 76 -2.71 -5.69 8.46
C ALA A 76 -1.80 -5.40 7.25
N HIS A 77 -1.28 -6.42 6.58
CA HIS A 77 -0.52 -6.25 5.33
C HIS A 77 -1.36 -5.56 4.24
N PHE A 78 -2.63 -5.95 4.07
CA PHE A 78 -3.52 -5.25 3.14
C PHE A 78 -3.78 -3.79 3.55
N GLY A 79 -3.95 -3.52 4.85
CA GLY A 79 -4.03 -2.15 5.37
C GLY A 79 -2.80 -1.32 5.03
N GLN A 80 -1.60 -1.89 5.21
CA GLN A 80 -0.35 -1.24 4.86
C GLN A 80 -0.21 -1.00 3.34
N LEU A 81 -0.57 -1.98 2.52
CA LEU A 81 -0.59 -1.83 1.05
C LEU A 81 -1.55 -0.71 0.63
N ALA A 82 -2.72 -0.59 1.26
CA ALA A 82 -3.65 0.50 0.98
C ALA A 82 -3.04 1.88 1.29
N VAL A 83 -2.35 2.03 2.44
CA VAL A 83 -1.65 3.28 2.79
C VAL A 83 -0.57 3.60 1.77
N ILE A 84 0.21 2.60 1.33
CA ILE A 84 1.21 2.77 0.26
C ILE A 84 0.55 3.24 -1.04
N PHE A 85 -0.58 2.65 -1.45
CA PHE A 85 -1.30 3.08 -2.64
C PHE A 85 -1.88 4.50 -2.52
N ILE A 86 -2.38 4.89 -1.34
CA ILE A 86 -2.84 6.27 -1.09
C ILE A 86 -1.67 7.24 -1.19
N TRP A 87 -0.53 6.91 -0.58
CA TRP A 87 0.67 7.73 -0.65
C TRP A 87 1.15 7.88 -2.11
N LEU A 88 1.26 6.78 -2.86
CA LEU A 88 1.61 6.80 -4.27
C LEU A 88 0.60 7.62 -5.09
N SER A 89 -0.69 7.38 -4.92
CA SER A 89 -1.77 8.14 -5.57
C SER A 89 -1.63 9.64 -5.32
N GLY A 90 -1.37 10.04 -4.07
CA GLY A 90 -1.08 11.42 -3.70
C GLY A 90 0.11 12.00 -4.45
N MET A 91 1.23 11.26 -4.57
CA MET A 91 2.40 11.71 -5.31
C MET A 91 2.09 11.97 -6.79
N TYR A 92 1.34 11.08 -7.44
CA TYR A 92 0.88 11.28 -8.84
C TYR A 92 -0.10 12.44 -8.96
N PHE A 93 -1.04 12.59 -8.02
CA PHE A 93 -2.02 13.68 -8.03
C PHE A 93 -1.35 15.05 -7.86
N HIS A 94 -0.39 15.16 -6.94
CA HIS A 94 0.43 16.35 -6.76
C HIS A 94 1.19 16.71 -8.04
N GLY A 95 1.78 15.71 -8.70
CA GLY A 95 2.36 15.85 -10.04
C GLY A 95 1.37 16.37 -11.08
N ALA A 96 0.13 15.91 -11.04
CA ALA A 96 -0.89 16.28 -12.02
C ALA A 96 -1.48 17.68 -11.81
N LYS A 97 -1.55 18.18 -10.57
CA LYS A 97 -2.33 19.39 -10.23
C LYS A 97 -1.51 20.57 -9.72
N PHE A 98 -0.36 20.31 -9.10
CA PHE A 98 0.39 21.32 -8.36
C PHE A 98 1.88 21.26 -8.70
N SER A 99 2.21 20.95 -9.94
CA SER A 99 3.59 20.73 -10.37
C SER A 99 3.93 21.49 -11.65
N ASN A 100 5.22 21.65 -11.90
CA ASN A 100 5.75 22.15 -13.16
C ASN A 100 6.23 21.02 -14.09
N TYR A 101 5.64 19.82 -14.01
CA TYR A 101 6.14 18.62 -14.71
C TYR A 101 6.28 18.80 -16.22
N VAL A 102 5.26 19.36 -16.89
CA VAL A 102 5.30 19.57 -18.36
C VAL A 102 6.35 20.61 -18.74
N ALA A 103 6.46 21.70 -17.95
CA ALA A 103 7.50 22.70 -18.16
C ALA A 103 8.90 22.08 -17.99
N TRP A 104 9.10 21.30 -16.92
CA TRP A 104 10.34 20.56 -16.68
C TRP A 104 10.65 19.57 -17.82
N LEU A 105 9.64 18.87 -18.35
CA LEU A 105 9.82 17.93 -19.45
C LEU A 105 10.39 18.62 -20.70
N ASN A 106 9.98 19.85 -20.97
CA ASN A 106 10.47 20.66 -22.09
C ASN A 106 11.89 21.20 -21.88
N ASN A 107 12.34 21.41 -20.64
CA ASN A 107 13.69 21.88 -20.32
C ASN A 107 14.23 21.28 -19.01
N PRO A 108 14.59 19.99 -19.00
CA PRO A 108 14.88 19.24 -17.78
C PRO A 108 16.23 19.59 -17.15
N ILE A 109 17.10 20.30 -17.88
CA ILE A 109 18.43 20.72 -17.42
C ILE A 109 18.32 21.98 -16.55
N ASN A 110 17.49 22.94 -16.96
CA ASN A 110 17.45 24.26 -16.33
C ASN A 110 16.29 24.41 -15.33
N ILE A 111 15.13 23.80 -15.61
CA ILE A 111 13.96 23.87 -14.72
C ILE A 111 14.16 22.88 -13.56
N LYS A 112 13.82 23.30 -12.35
CA LYS A 112 13.90 22.44 -11.15
C LYS A 112 12.55 21.76 -10.90
N PRO A 113 12.52 20.45 -10.59
CA PRO A 113 11.27 19.77 -10.26
C PRO A 113 10.57 20.39 -9.05
N SER A 114 9.28 20.68 -9.17
CA SER A 114 8.43 21.11 -8.06
C SER A 114 7.04 20.50 -8.19
N ALA A 115 6.46 20.02 -7.08
CA ALA A 115 5.12 19.41 -7.02
C ALA A 115 4.36 19.74 -5.72
N GLN A 116 4.81 20.76 -4.99
CA GLN A 116 4.19 21.21 -3.76
C GLN A 116 4.17 22.73 -3.73
N VAL A 117 2.97 23.28 -3.52
CA VAL A 117 2.73 24.72 -3.44
C VAL A 117 2.13 25.04 -2.09
N VAL A 118 2.67 26.06 -1.43
CA VAL A 118 2.29 26.50 -0.09
C VAL A 118 1.23 27.59 -0.19
N TRP A 119 0.19 27.51 0.65
CA TRP A 119 -0.83 28.55 0.73
C TRP A 119 -0.33 29.84 1.40
N PRO A 120 -0.72 31.02 0.90
CA PRO A 120 -0.29 32.32 1.43
C PRO A 120 -1.15 32.75 2.62
N ILE A 121 -0.82 32.28 3.82
CA ILE A 121 -1.59 32.57 5.04
C ILE A 121 -0.85 33.53 5.98
N ILE A 122 0.40 33.22 6.31
CA ILE A 122 1.18 33.93 7.34
C ILE A 122 2.58 34.36 6.84
N GLY A 123 2.78 34.50 5.54
CA GLY A 123 4.09 34.77 4.94
C GLY A 123 4.87 33.50 4.54
N GLN A 124 4.30 32.31 4.78
CA GLN A 124 4.91 31.03 4.43
C GLN A 124 5.01 30.78 2.92
N GLU A 125 4.32 31.59 2.08
CA GLU A 125 4.47 31.58 0.63
C GLU A 125 5.89 31.97 0.17
N ILE A 126 6.73 32.52 1.05
CA ILE A 126 8.17 32.66 0.82
C ILE A 126 8.85 31.32 0.46
N LEU A 127 8.27 30.20 0.88
CA LEU A 127 8.72 28.85 0.53
C LEU A 127 8.44 28.47 -0.94
N ASN A 128 7.54 29.18 -1.63
CA ASN A 128 7.29 29.01 -3.06
C ASN A 128 8.37 29.72 -3.87
N ALA A 129 9.56 29.12 -3.93
CA ALA A 129 10.68 29.66 -4.70
C ALA A 129 10.40 29.59 -6.21
N ASP A 130 10.98 30.52 -6.97
CA ASP A 130 11.01 30.41 -8.43
C ASP A 130 11.91 29.23 -8.84
N VAL A 131 11.28 28.21 -9.41
CA VAL A 131 11.93 26.97 -9.87
C VAL A 131 12.09 26.92 -11.39
N GLY A 132 11.76 28.01 -12.08
CA GLY A 132 11.75 28.11 -13.53
C GLY A 132 10.46 27.58 -14.17
N GLY A 133 10.28 27.90 -15.46
CA GLY A 133 9.07 27.51 -16.21
C GLY A 133 7.83 28.31 -15.84
N GLY A 134 7.98 29.50 -15.26
CA GLY A 134 6.87 30.34 -14.81
C GLY A 134 6.13 29.79 -13.58
N PHE A 135 6.76 28.88 -12.84
CA PHE A 135 6.18 28.21 -11.69
C PHE A 135 6.94 28.53 -10.40
N GLN A 136 6.20 28.73 -9.33
CA GLN A 136 6.72 28.94 -7.98
C GLN A 136 6.20 27.86 -7.04
N GLY A 137 7.10 27.24 -6.29
CA GLY A 137 6.78 26.15 -5.39
C GLY A 137 8.00 25.61 -4.67
N ILE A 138 7.80 24.56 -3.86
CA ILE A 138 8.90 23.87 -3.18
C ILE A 138 9.59 22.95 -4.19
N GLN A 139 10.90 23.09 -4.33
CA GLN A 139 11.70 22.16 -5.12
C GLN A 139 11.69 20.77 -4.46
N ILE A 140 11.28 19.75 -5.22
CA ILE A 140 11.25 18.35 -4.74
C ILE A 140 12.55 17.62 -5.08
N THR A 141 12.93 16.66 -4.24
CA THR A 141 14.15 15.85 -4.39
C THR A 141 13.86 14.34 -4.46
N SER A 142 12.60 13.95 -4.60
CA SER A 142 12.17 12.54 -4.64
C SER A 142 12.49 11.81 -5.94
N GLY A 143 12.90 12.52 -7.01
CA GLY A 143 13.21 11.91 -8.32
C GLY A 143 11.99 11.49 -9.15
N LEU A 144 10.78 11.87 -8.74
CA LEU A 144 9.53 11.48 -9.41
C LEU A 144 9.44 11.94 -10.86
N PHE A 145 9.94 13.14 -11.18
CA PHE A 145 9.88 13.67 -12.54
C PHE A 145 10.71 12.83 -13.51
N GLN A 146 11.90 12.41 -13.10
CA GLN A 146 12.77 11.52 -13.86
C GLN A 146 12.12 10.14 -14.01
N LEU A 147 11.49 9.62 -12.95
CA LEU A 147 10.77 8.34 -13.00
C LEU A 147 9.58 8.38 -13.98
N TRP A 148 8.76 9.43 -13.94
CA TRP A 148 7.62 9.59 -14.84
C TRP A 148 8.06 9.74 -16.29
N ARG A 149 9.12 10.53 -16.53
CA ARG A 149 9.72 10.63 -17.86
C ARG A 149 10.23 9.28 -18.35
N ALA A 150 10.94 8.54 -17.51
CA ALA A 150 11.41 7.19 -17.81
C ALA A 150 10.28 6.16 -17.97
N SER A 151 9.04 6.51 -17.60
CA SER A 151 7.86 5.69 -17.80
C SER A 151 7.07 6.09 -19.07
N GLY A 152 7.53 7.08 -19.82
CA GLY A 152 6.86 7.59 -21.03
C GLY A 152 5.67 8.51 -20.74
N ILE A 153 5.57 9.07 -19.54
CA ILE A 153 4.50 10.02 -19.20
C ILE A 153 4.88 11.40 -19.78
N THR A 154 3.94 12.03 -20.47
CA THR A 154 4.18 13.29 -21.20
C THR A 154 3.22 14.43 -20.84
N ASN A 155 2.15 14.13 -20.11
CA ASN A 155 1.14 15.13 -19.75
C ASN A 155 0.50 14.86 -18.38
N GLU A 156 -0.16 15.89 -17.84
CA GLU A 156 -0.80 15.87 -16.53
C GLU A 156 -2.01 14.91 -16.45
N MET A 157 -2.71 14.69 -17.57
CA MET A 157 -3.87 13.79 -17.60
C MET A 157 -3.47 12.36 -17.29
N GLN A 158 -2.34 11.89 -17.81
CA GLN A 158 -1.80 10.56 -17.49
C GLN A 158 -1.51 10.42 -16.00
N LEU A 159 -0.83 11.40 -15.39
CA LEU A 159 -0.58 11.41 -13.94
C LEU A 159 -1.88 11.39 -13.14
N TYR A 160 -2.89 12.16 -13.57
CA TYR A 160 -4.20 12.21 -12.92
C TYR A 160 -4.91 10.85 -12.97
N VAL A 161 -4.94 10.19 -14.13
CA VAL A 161 -5.55 8.87 -14.28
C VAL A 161 -4.81 7.82 -13.45
N THR A 162 -3.46 7.86 -13.42
CA THR A 162 -2.67 6.98 -12.54
C THR A 162 -3.00 7.21 -11.06
N ALA A 163 -3.20 8.45 -10.64
CA ALA A 163 -3.61 8.76 -9.27
C ALA A 163 -4.97 8.14 -8.92
N ILE A 164 -5.98 8.28 -9.80
CA ILE A 164 -7.30 7.67 -9.61
C ILE A 164 -7.20 6.14 -9.58
N GLY A 165 -6.42 5.53 -10.47
CA GLY A 165 -6.14 4.10 -10.45
C GLY A 165 -5.51 3.64 -9.13
N GLY A 166 -4.55 4.39 -8.59
CA GLY A 166 -3.95 4.15 -7.29
C GLY A 166 -4.97 4.19 -6.14
N LEU A 167 -5.89 5.16 -6.15
CA LEU A 167 -6.93 5.27 -5.12
C LEU A 167 -7.96 4.12 -5.20
N PHE A 168 -8.30 3.69 -6.42
CA PHE A 168 -9.13 2.50 -6.63
C PHE A 168 -8.43 1.24 -6.08
N MET A 169 -7.13 1.06 -6.36
CA MET A 169 -6.35 -0.04 -5.81
C MET A 169 -6.27 0.02 -4.28
N ALA A 170 -6.11 1.20 -3.67
CA ALA A 170 -6.17 1.35 -2.21
C ALA A 170 -7.51 0.89 -1.64
N SER A 171 -8.62 1.25 -2.29
CA SER A 171 -9.97 0.82 -1.90
C SER A 171 -10.13 -0.70 -1.98
N LEU A 172 -9.60 -1.32 -3.05
CA LEU A 172 -9.56 -2.79 -3.18
C LEU A 172 -8.70 -3.45 -2.10
N MET A 173 -7.55 -2.89 -1.74
CA MET A 173 -6.71 -3.42 -0.68
C MET A 173 -7.40 -3.34 0.69
N LEU A 174 -8.03 -2.20 1.03
CA LEU A 174 -8.82 -2.08 2.27
C LEU A 174 -9.96 -3.10 2.32
N PHE A 175 -10.68 -3.27 1.20
CA PHE A 175 -11.74 -4.26 1.09
C PHE A 175 -11.21 -5.69 1.26
N ALA A 176 -10.08 -6.03 0.61
CA ALA A 176 -9.47 -7.35 0.71
C ALA A 176 -9.02 -7.67 2.14
N GLY A 177 -8.43 -6.71 2.86
CA GLY A 177 -8.07 -6.86 4.28
C GLY A 177 -9.29 -7.16 5.14
N TRP A 178 -10.34 -6.33 5.04
CA TRP A 178 -11.61 -6.58 5.74
C TRP A 178 -12.20 -7.95 5.37
N PHE A 179 -12.22 -8.30 4.08
CA PHE A 179 -12.81 -9.54 3.58
C PHE A 179 -12.07 -10.76 4.14
N HIS A 180 -10.74 -10.76 4.10
CA HIS A 180 -9.91 -11.86 4.58
C HIS A 180 -9.76 -11.92 6.10
N TYR A 181 -10.25 -10.93 6.85
CA TYR A 181 -10.33 -11.01 8.31
C TYR A 181 -11.74 -11.39 8.79
N HIS A 182 -12.77 -10.73 8.27
CA HIS A 182 -14.14 -10.89 8.75
C HIS A 182 -14.95 -11.94 8.01
N LYS A 183 -14.78 -12.06 6.68
CA LYS A 183 -15.69 -12.83 5.81
C LYS A 183 -15.14 -14.17 5.37
N ALA A 184 -13.87 -14.23 4.97
CA ALA A 184 -13.22 -15.42 4.44
C ALA A 184 -11.81 -15.52 5.01
N ALA A 185 -11.72 -15.88 6.30
CA ALA A 185 -10.47 -15.91 7.03
C ALA A 185 -9.70 -17.21 6.74
N PRO A 186 -8.46 -17.17 6.21
CA PRO A 186 -7.71 -18.39 5.92
C PRO A 186 -7.35 -19.15 7.19
N LYS A 187 -7.28 -20.49 7.09
CA LYS A 187 -6.78 -21.34 8.18
C LYS A 187 -5.26 -21.36 8.24
N LEU A 188 -4.71 -21.80 9.38
CA LEU A 188 -3.27 -21.83 9.60
C LEU A 188 -2.52 -22.66 8.54
N GLU A 189 -3.09 -23.77 8.08
CA GLU A 189 -2.46 -24.64 7.07
C GLU A 189 -2.26 -23.93 5.73
N TRP A 190 -3.12 -22.95 5.39
CA TRP A 190 -2.95 -22.13 4.19
C TRP A 190 -1.72 -21.23 4.31
N PHE A 191 -1.55 -20.58 5.47
CA PHE A 191 -0.38 -19.72 5.75
C PHE A 191 0.93 -20.51 5.77
N GLN A 192 0.88 -21.76 6.25
CA GLN A 192 2.06 -22.64 6.34
C GLN A 192 2.42 -23.34 5.03
N ASN A 193 1.68 -23.10 3.94
CA ASN A 193 2.03 -23.65 2.63
C ASN A 193 3.16 -22.84 1.96
N VAL A 194 4.38 -23.02 2.47
CA VAL A 194 5.57 -22.26 2.06
C VAL A 194 5.96 -22.54 0.60
N GLU A 195 5.80 -23.77 0.12
CA GLU A 195 6.10 -24.13 -1.27
C GLU A 195 5.19 -23.37 -2.24
N SER A 196 3.87 -23.36 -1.98
CA SER A 196 2.93 -22.59 -2.78
C SER A 196 3.25 -21.10 -2.72
N MET A 197 3.48 -20.55 -1.53
CA MET A 197 3.81 -19.13 -1.35
C MET A 197 5.07 -18.73 -2.14
N LEU A 198 6.14 -19.50 -2.02
CA LEU A 198 7.40 -19.23 -2.73
C LEU A 198 7.23 -19.31 -4.23
N ASN A 199 6.55 -20.34 -4.75
CA ASN A 199 6.32 -20.49 -6.18
C ASN A 199 5.50 -19.32 -6.74
N HIS A 200 4.42 -18.91 -6.05
CA HIS A 200 3.59 -17.79 -6.49
C HIS A 200 4.30 -16.44 -6.36
N HIS A 201 5.13 -16.24 -5.33
CA HIS A 201 5.89 -14.99 -5.19
C HIS A 201 7.04 -14.91 -6.20
N LEU A 202 7.78 -15.98 -6.42
CA LEU A 202 8.92 -15.96 -7.33
C LEU A 202 8.49 -15.93 -8.80
N ALA A 203 7.67 -16.89 -9.23
CA ALA A 203 7.27 -16.98 -10.63
C ALA A 203 6.16 -15.97 -10.96
N GLY A 204 5.17 -15.82 -10.06
CA GLY A 204 4.04 -14.92 -10.26
C GLY A 204 4.41 -13.47 -9.97
N LEU A 205 4.55 -13.10 -8.70
CA LEU A 205 4.73 -11.70 -8.29
C LEU A 205 5.98 -11.07 -8.90
N LEU A 206 7.14 -11.71 -8.80
CA LEU A 206 8.39 -11.19 -9.33
C LEU A 206 8.53 -11.46 -10.83
N GLY A 207 8.33 -12.71 -11.26
CA GLY A 207 8.49 -13.11 -12.66
C GLY A 207 7.51 -12.40 -13.60
N LEU A 208 6.20 -12.57 -13.39
CA LEU A 208 5.18 -11.90 -14.23
C LEU A 208 5.18 -10.39 -14.01
N GLY A 209 5.54 -9.90 -12.81
CA GLY A 209 5.72 -8.47 -12.55
C GLY A 209 6.81 -7.85 -13.43
N SER A 210 7.99 -8.48 -13.47
CA SER A 210 9.11 -8.04 -14.33
C SER A 210 8.80 -8.19 -15.82
N LEU A 211 8.13 -9.27 -16.21
CA LEU A 211 7.69 -9.48 -17.59
C LEU A 211 6.72 -8.39 -18.03
N GLY A 212 5.71 -8.08 -17.21
CA GLY A 212 4.74 -7.02 -17.47
C GLY A 212 5.40 -5.64 -17.57
N TRP A 213 6.34 -5.34 -16.67
CA TRP A 213 7.10 -4.09 -16.71
C TRP A 213 7.99 -4.00 -17.96
N THR A 214 8.65 -5.09 -18.35
CA THR A 214 9.44 -5.14 -19.59
C THR A 214 8.58 -4.88 -20.82
N GLY A 215 7.35 -5.41 -20.85
CA GLY A 215 6.38 -5.11 -21.90
C GLY A 215 6.03 -3.62 -21.97
N HIS A 216 5.78 -2.97 -20.82
CA HIS A 216 5.57 -1.51 -20.76
C HIS A 216 6.79 -0.75 -21.29
N LEU A 217 8.00 -1.15 -20.91
CA LEU A 217 9.22 -0.50 -21.38
C LEU A 217 9.37 -0.60 -22.91
N ILE A 218 9.17 -1.80 -23.48
CA ILE A 218 9.30 -2.03 -24.92
C ILE A 218 8.24 -1.29 -25.73
N HIS A 219 6.99 -1.30 -25.27
CA HIS A 219 5.86 -0.82 -26.06
C HIS A 219 5.45 0.63 -25.79
N VAL A 220 5.89 1.23 -24.68
CA VAL A 220 5.49 2.60 -24.28
C VAL A 220 6.71 3.46 -24.01
N SER A 221 7.58 3.06 -23.07
CA SER A 221 8.68 3.93 -22.66
C SER A 221 9.72 4.14 -23.76
N LEU A 222 10.25 3.06 -24.34
CA LEU A 222 11.30 3.15 -25.36
C LEU A 222 10.87 3.92 -26.62
N PRO A 223 9.63 3.78 -27.13
CA PRO A 223 9.16 4.60 -28.26
C PRO A 223 9.03 6.10 -27.96
N ILE A 224 8.84 6.49 -26.70
CA ILE A 224 8.62 7.88 -26.29
C ILE A 224 9.93 8.60 -25.94
N GLN A 225 10.93 7.86 -25.46
CA GLN A 225 12.26 8.38 -25.07
C GLN A 225 13.08 8.83 -26.28
#